data_AF-A0A0K0J066-F1
#
_entry.id   AF-A0A0K0J066-F1
#
_cell.length_a   1.000
_cell.length_b   1.000
_cell.length_c   1.000
_cell.angle_alpha   90.00
_cell.angle_beta   90.00
_cell.angle_gamma   90.00
#
_symmetry.space_group_name_H-M   'P 1'
#
loop_
_entity.id
_entity.type
_entity.pdbx_description
1 polymer ?
#
loop_
_entity_poly.entity_id
_entity_poly.type
_entity_poly.pdbx_seq_one_letter_code
_entity_poly.pdbx_strand_id
1 'polypeptide(L)'
;MDISSTNPNINSTDPNWNLFLHQLQAENQRQKFTEQVQTLTGRCWDVCFSDYRPPSKLDGKTQNCINNCVNRMIDASNFMVEHLQKMSATEMR
;
A
#
# COMPACT_ATOMS: atom_id res chain seq x y z
N MET A 1 19.00 -2.09 13.41
CA MET A 1 19.13 -0.93 14.31
C MET A 1 17.91 -0.95 15.19
N ASP A 2 17.99 -1.65 16.30
CA ASP A 2 16.92 -1.61 17.29
C ASP A 2 17.03 -0.25 17.99
N ILE A 3 16.04 0.61 17.80
CA ILE A 3 15.84 1.77 18.68
C ILE A 3 15.38 1.21 20.03
N SER A 4 16.35 0.67 20.77
CA SER A 4 16.34 0.61 22.22
C SER A 4 16.89 1.95 22.69
N SER A 5 16.03 2.95 22.73
CA SER A 5 16.29 4.15 23.51
C SER A 5 15.12 4.34 24.45
N THR A 6 15.33 3.79 25.64
CA THR A 6 14.66 4.13 26.88
C THR A 6 14.53 5.65 27.03
N ASN A 7 13.31 6.17 27.14
CA ASN A 7 13.06 7.40 27.87
C ASN A 7 11.95 7.15 28.90
N PRO A 8 12.26 7.04 30.21
CA PRO A 8 11.32 6.60 31.25
C PRO A 8 10.26 7.64 31.68
N ASN A 9 9.93 8.64 30.88
CA ASN A 9 8.93 9.65 31.28
C ASN A 9 8.05 10.14 30.12
N ILE A 10 7.63 9.22 29.25
CA ILE A 10 6.42 9.42 28.44
C ILE A 10 5.25 9.22 29.40
N ASN A 11 4.86 10.30 30.09
CA ASN A 11 3.67 10.33 30.92
C ASN A 11 2.45 10.07 30.02
N SER A 12 2.03 8.82 29.86
CA SER A 12 0.97 8.38 28.93
C SER A 12 -0.39 9.08 29.13
N THR A 13 -0.54 9.86 30.20
CA THR A 13 -1.70 10.70 30.52
C THR A 13 -1.61 12.13 29.99
N ASP A 14 -0.51 12.55 29.35
CA ASP A 14 -0.46 13.86 28.68
C ASP A 14 -1.42 13.85 27.47
N PRO A 15 -2.40 14.78 27.38
CA PRO A 15 -3.27 14.93 26.22
C PRO A 15 -2.51 14.99 24.89
N ASN A 16 -1.26 15.47 24.90
CA ASN A 16 -0.39 15.50 23.73
C ASN A 16 -0.02 14.10 23.22
N TRP A 17 0.10 13.09 24.09
CA TRP A 17 0.38 11.71 23.66
C TRP A 17 -0.77 11.11 22.88
N ASN A 18 -2.00 11.23 23.38
CA ASN A 18 -3.17 10.69 22.67
C ASN A 18 -3.34 11.35 21.29
N LEU A 19 -3.10 12.66 21.18
CA LEU A 19 -3.08 13.38 19.91
C LEU A 19 -2.00 12.83 18.97
N PHE A 20 -0.78 12.63 19.48
CA PHE A 20 0.32 12.05 18.72
C PHE A 20 0.01 10.63 18.21
N LEU A 21 -0.56 9.76 19.07
CA LEU A 21 -0.95 8.39 18.68
C LEU A 21 -2.01 8.42 17.56
N HIS A 22 -2.99 9.31 17.67
CA HIS A 22 -4.01 9.48 16.63
C HIS A 22 -3.40 9.99 15.31
N GLN A 23 -2.47 10.94 15.37
CA GLN A 23 -1.74 11.42 14.19
C GLN A 23 -0.91 10.30 13.55
N LEU A 24 -0.18 9.51 14.36
CA LEU A 24 0.59 8.37 13.86
C LEU A 24 -0.28 7.32 13.16
N GLN A 25 -1.47 7.04 13.68
CA GLN A 25 -2.38 6.10 13.03
C GLN A 25 -2.83 6.61 11.65
N ALA A 26 -3.15 7.89 11.54
CA ALA A 26 -3.53 8.50 10.27
C ALA A 26 -2.36 8.49 9.27
N GLU A 27 -1.14 8.82 9.70
CA GLU A 27 0.05 8.77 8.86
C GLU A 27 0.41 7.34 8.46
N ASN A 28 0.22 6.35 9.33
CA ASN A 28 0.44 4.94 8.98
C ASN A 28 -0.51 4.47 7.86
N GLN A 29 -1.77 4.89 7.89
CA GLN A 29 -2.73 4.58 6.81
C GLN A 29 -2.30 5.25 5.50
N ARG A 30 -1.87 6.52 5.53
CA ARG A 30 -1.34 7.21 4.34
C ARG A 30 -0.11 6.51 3.78
N GLN A 31 0.83 6.13 4.64
CA GLN A 31 2.06 5.45 4.23
C GLN A 31 1.76 4.13 3.53
N LYS A 32 0.85 3.31 4.07
CA LYS A 32 0.43 2.05 3.44
C LYS A 32 -0.20 2.28 2.07
N PHE A 33 -1.03 3.30 1.93
CA PHE A 33 -1.60 3.67 0.63
C PHE A 33 -0.51 4.13 -0.35
N THR A 34 0.43 4.96 0.09
CA THR A 34 1.57 5.41 -0.73
C THR A 34 2.43 4.23 -1.20
N GLU A 35 2.70 3.26 -0.33
CA GLU A 35 3.44 2.04 -0.67
C GLU A 35 2.71 1.21 -1.74
N GLN A 36 1.38 1.06 -1.62
CA GLN A 36 0.56 0.39 -2.64
C GLN A 36 0.62 1.14 -3.99
N VAL A 37 0.51 2.47 -3.97
CA VAL A 37 0.62 3.30 -5.18
C VAL A 37 1.99 3.13 -5.84
N GLN A 38 3.08 3.16 -5.07
CA GLN A 38 4.44 2.96 -5.60
C GLN A 38 4.60 1.55 -6.20
N THR A 39 4.09 0.53 -5.50
CA THR A 39 4.12 -0.86 -5.97
C THR A 39 3.36 -1.04 -7.28
N LEU A 40 2.12 -0.52 -7.36
CA LEU A 40 1.31 -0.60 -8.57
C LEU A 40 1.95 0.20 -9.72
N THR A 41 2.50 1.37 -9.42
CA THR A 41 3.19 2.20 -10.42
C THR A 41 4.36 1.44 -11.03
N GLY A 42 5.23 0.84 -10.21
CA GLY A 42 6.37 0.07 -10.70
C GLY A 42 5.93 -1.14 -11.52
N ARG A 43 4.99 -1.94 -11.00
CA ARG A 43 4.50 -3.14 -11.71
C ARG A 43 3.81 -2.81 -13.02
N CYS A 44 2.96 -1.79 -13.05
CA CYS A 44 2.29 -1.39 -14.26
C CYS A 44 3.21 -0.67 -15.24
N TRP A 45 4.31 -0.07 -14.75
CA TRP A 45 5.37 0.42 -15.61
C TRP A 45 6.03 -0.73 -16.35
N ASP A 46 6.46 -1.78 -15.64
CA ASP A 46 7.11 -2.95 -16.24
C ASP A 46 6.22 -3.66 -17.27
N VAL A 47 4.90 -3.71 -17.02
CA VAL A 47 3.93 -4.35 -17.92
C VAL A 47 3.67 -3.50 -19.16
N CYS A 48 3.48 -2.19 -19.00
CA CYS A 48 3.03 -1.33 -20.11
C CYS A 48 4.18 -0.70 -20.91
N PHE A 49 5.39 -0.63 -20.35
CA PHE A 49 6.59 -0.09 -21.00
C PHE A 49 7.65 -1.17 -21.17
N SER A 50 7.45 -2.05 -22.16
CA SER A 50 8.33 -3.19 -22.39
C SER A 50 9.78 -2.85 -22.75
N ASP A 51 10.04 -1.65 -23.28
CA ASP A 51 11.39 -1.17 -23.59
C ASP A 51 12.00 -0.32 -22.47
N TYR A 52 11.32 -0.19 -21.32
CA TYR A 52 11.72 0.60 -20.14
C TYR A 52 12.02 2.09 -20.42
N ARG A 53 11.68 2.60 -21.60
CA ARG A 53 11.95 4.00 -21.95
C ARG A 53 10.76 4.88 -21.55
N PRO A 54 10.98 5.96 -20.78
CA PRO A 54 9.95 6.95 -20.55
C PRO A 54 9.51 7.57 -21.89
N PRO A 55 8.22 7.51 -22.25
CA PRO A 55 7.76 8.11 -23.49
C PRO A 55 7.71 9.63 -23.34
N SER A 56 7.89 10.36 -24.45
CA SER A 56 7.70 11.82 -24.47
C SER A 56 6.23 12.21 -24.25
N LYS A 57 5.31 11.32 -24.62
CA LYS A 57 3.87 11.43 -24.39
C LYS A 57 3.29 10.04 -24.18
N LEU A 58 2.35 9.94 -23.24
CA LEU A 58 1.55 8.74 -23.06
C LEU A 58 0.50 8.66 -24.18
N ASP A 59 0.67 7.72 -25.11
CA ASP A 59 -0.30 7.48 -26.16
C ASP A 59 -1.57 6.77 -25.63
N GLY A 60 -2.65 6.78 -26.42
CA GLY A 60 -3.93 6.22 -25.97
C GLY A 60 -3.85 4.71 -25.61
N LYS A 61 -2.98 3.96 -26.29
CA LYS A 61 -2.76 2.53 -26.01
C LYS A 61 -2.11 2.33 -24.65
N THR A 62 -1.06 3.08 -24.36
CA THR A 62 -0.35 3.03 -23.08
C THR A 62 -1.26 3.46 -21.93
N GLN A 63 -2.03 4.53 -22.12
CA GLN A 63 -3.02 4.96 -21.12
C GLN A 63 -4.03 3.86 -20.80
N ASN A 64 -4.57 3.21 -21.83
CA ASN A 64 -5.48 2.09 -21.64
C ASN A 64 -4.78 0.88 -20.99
N CYS A 65 -3.51 0.62 -21.33
CA CYS A 65 -2.73 -0.42 -20.66
C CYS A 65 -2.60 -0.16 -19.16
N ILE A 66 -2.20 1.06 -18.76
CA ILE A 66 -2.01 1.42 -17.34
C ILE A 66 -3.33 1.28 -16.57
N ASN A 67 -4.44 1.81 -17.10
CA ASN A 67 -5.76 1.69 -16.48
C ASN A 67 -6.17 0.22 -16.28
N ASN A 68 -6.00 -0.62 -17.31
CA ASN A 68 -6.30 -2.04 -17.20
C ASN A 68 -5.36 -2.76 -16.24
N CYS A 69 -4.07 -2.45 -16.26
CA CYS A 69 -3.09 -3.05 -15.36
C CYS A 69 -3.46 -2.79 -13.90
N VAL A 70 -3.72 -1.54 -13.52
CA VAL A 70 -4.08 -1.18 -12.14
C VAL A 70 -5.35 -1.91 -11.71
N ASN A 71 -6.41 -1.88 -12.54
CA ASN A 71 -7.67 -2.57 -12.24
C ASN A 71 -7.46 -4.07 -12.06
N ARG A 72 -6.68 -4.72 -12.95
CA ARG A 72 -6.42 -6.17 -12.86
C ARG A 72 -5.60 -6.56 -11.64
N MET A 73 -4.65 -5.73 -11.23
CA MET A 73 -3.86 -5.97 -10.01
C MET A 73 -4.72 -5.82 -8.75
N ILE A 74 -5.65 -4.85 -8.73
CA ILE A 74 -6.62 -4.68 -7.63
C ILE A 74 -7.59 -5.87 -7.60
N ASP A 75 -8.15 -6.28 -8.75
CA ASP A 75 -9.01 -7.46 -8.86
C ASP A 75 -8.32 -8.71 -8.30
N ALA A 76 -7.07 -8.94 -8.71
CA ALA A 76 -6.27 -10.07 -8.24
C ALA A 76 -6.00 -10.00 -6.73
N SER A 77 -5.70 -8.80 -6.20
CA SER A 77 -5.46 -8.60 -4.77
C SER A 77 -6.72 -8.88 -3.94
N ASN A 78 -7.88 -8.40 -4.39
CA ASN A 78 -9.17 -8.65 -3.74
C ASN A 78 -9.52 -10.14 -3.78
N PHE A 79 -9.34 -10.79 -4.94
CA PHE A 79 -9.54 -12.23 -5.07
C PHE A 79 -8.70 -13.03 -4.08
N MET A 80 -7.41 -12.67 -3.92
CA MET A 80 -6.53 -13.31 -2.94
C MET A 80 -7.03 -13.09 -1.51
N VAL A 81 -7.37 -11.86 -1.13
CA VAL A 81 -7.87 -11.54 0.21
C VAL A 81 -9.15 -12.32 0.53
N GLU A 82 -10.11 -12.36 -0.39
CA GLU A 82 -11.35 -13.13 -0.22
C GLU A 82 -11.10 -14.63 -0.09
N HIS A 83 -10.16 -15.17 -0.87
CA HIS A 83 -9.78 -16.57 -0.79
C HIS A 83 -9.14 -16.90 0.57
N LEU A 84 -8.21 -16.07 1.04
CA LEU A 84 -7.57 -16.22 2.35
C LEU A 84 -8.58 -16.13 3.50
N GLN A 85 -9.54 -15.21 3.43
CA GLN A 85 -10.63 -15.08 4.43
C GLN A 85 -11.52 -16.32 4.48
N LYS A 86 -11.83 -16.94 3.34
CA LYS A 86 -12.61 -18.18 3.28
C LYS A 86 -11.84 -19.36 3.86
N MET A 87 -10.53 -19.45 3.61
CA MET A 87 -9.67 -20.49 4.18
C MET A 87 -9.54 -20.35 5.69
N SER A 88 -9.32 -19.14 6.22
CA SER A 88 -9.22 -18.93 7.67
C SER A 88 -10.54 -19.19 8.40
N ALA A 89 -11.68 -18.92 7.77
CA ALA A 89 -12.99 -19.29 8.30
C ALA A 89 -13.23 -20.81 8.32
N THR A 90 -12.60 -21.55 7.40
CA THR A 90 -12.69 -23.02 7.35
C THR A 90 -11.79 -23.67 8.39
N GLU A 91 -10.59 -23.16 8.62
CA GLU A 91 -9.64 -23.68 9.62
C GLU A 91 -10.12 -23.51 11.08
N MET A 92 -11.06 -22.59 11.33
CA MET A 92 -11.68 -22.44 12.66
C MET A 92 -12.78 -23.47 12.95
N ARG A 93 -13.12 -24.37 12.02
CA ARG A 93 -14.05 -25.49 12.24
C ARG A 93 -13.32 -26.81 12.42
#